data_AF-A0A7V8NQB9-F1
#
_entry.id   AF-A0A7V8NQB9-F1
#
_cell.length_a   1.000
_cell.length_b   1.000
_cell.length_c   1.000
_cell.angle_alpha   90.00
_cell.angle_beta   90.00
_cell.angle_gamma   90.00
#
_symmetry.space_group_name_H-M   'P 1'
#
loop_
_entity.id
_entity.type
_entity.pdbx_description
1 polymer ?
#
loop_
_entity_poly.entity_id
_entity_poly.type
_entity_poly.pdbx_seq_one_letter_code
_entity_poly.pdbx_strand_id
1 'polypeptide(L)'
;MTLNAVSTGPVAVFQGFEVQSFKGTFSIMAGSTDILSGTFSDATFGAGTSLVLSASNHVPGETLTLTSGVIPARDLGGQLAMSLSLAIAPLVGVQENSIAPFTGSIAGTFSSSQAAVPEPSLFSLMLMGLGSYGAWAVARFRRRT
;
A
#
# COMPACT_ATOMS: atom_id res chain seq x y z
N MET A 1 -16.47 -3.64 -7.90
CA MET A 1 -15.07 -3.24 -8.10
C MET A 1 -14.75 -3.40 -9.57
N THR A 2 -13.99 -2.47 -10.12
CA THR A 2 -13.50 -2.54 -11.50
C THR A 2 -11.98 -2.53 -11.45
N LEU A 3 -11.34 -3.50 -12.12
CA LEU A 3 -9.89 -3.58 -12.28
C LEU A 3 -9.60 -3.55 -13.79
N ASN A 4 -8.78 -2.61 -14.22
CA ASN A 4 -8.27 -2.55 -15.59
C ASN A 4 -6.75 -2.67 -15.53
N ALA A 5 -6.22 -3.79 -16.01
CA ALA A 5 -4.79 -4.09 -16.01
C ALA A 5 -4.34 -4.38 -17.44
N VAL A 6 -3.24 -3.75 -17.84
CA VAL A 6 -2.62 -3.91 -19.16
C VAL A 6 -1.23 -4.45 -18.94
N SER A 7 -0.92 -5.54 -19.65
CA SER A 7 0.42 -6.11 -19.65
C SER A 7 1.45 -5.10 -20.16
N THR A 8 2.62 -5.06 -19.51
CA THR A 8 3.74 -4.19 -19.88
C THR A 8 4.92 -4.94 -20.49
N GLY A 9 4.87 -6.26 -20.55
CA GLY A 9 5.97 -7.09 -21.03
C GLY A 9 5.56 -8.54 -21.32
N PRO A 10 6.44 -9.35 -21.91
CA PRO A 10 6.15 -10.75 -22.20
C PRO A 10 5.98 -11.57 -20.90
N VAL A 11 5.21 -12.65 -20.97
CA VAL A 11 5.18 -13.67 -19.91
C VAL A 11 6.55 -14.35 -19.82
N ALA A 12 7.12 -14.41 -18.63
CA ALA A 12 8.31 -15.19 -18.31
C ALA A 12 7.93 -16.38 -17.43
N VAL A 13 8.52 -17.55 -17.67
CA VAL A 13 8.31 -18.72 -16.82
C VAL A 13 9.49 -18.85 -15.85
N PHE A 14 9.23 -18.75 -14.56
CA PHE A 14 10.24 -18.93 -13.51
C PHE A 14 9.78 -20.04 -12.56
N GLN A 15 10.56 -21.12 -12.47
CA GLN A 15 10.26 -22.27 -11.59
C GLN A 15 8.84 -22.87 -11.79
N GLY A 16 8.30 -22.81 -13.01
CA GLY A 16 6.96 -23.30 -13.32
C GLY A 16 5.83 -22.31 -13.03
N PHE A 17 6.16 -21.08 -12.58
CA PHE A 17 5.21 -19.98 -12.46
C PHE A 17 5.34 -19.04 -13.66
N GLU A 18 4.20 -18.66 -14.23
CA GLU A 18 4.10 -17.64 -15.25
C GLU A 18 4.08 -16.29 -14.56
N VAL A 19 5.05 -15.44 -14.89
CA VAL A 19 5.25 -14.11 -14.33
C VAL A 19 5.10 -13.10 -15.46
N GLN A 20 4.20 -12.16 -15.29
CA GLN A 20 4.02 -11.05 -16.22
C GLN A 20 3.72 -9.79 -15.43
N SER A 21 4.37 -8.69 -15.81
CA SER A 21 4.16 -7.37 -15.23
C SER A 21 2.96 -6.68 -15.86
N PHE A 22 2.15 -6.04 -15.01
CA PHE A 22 0.99 -5.27 -15.44
C PHE A 22 1.02 -3.86 -14.85
N LYS A 23 0.44 -2.92 -15.59
CA LYS A 23 0.08 -1.58 -15.09
C LYS A 23 -1.40 -1.36 -15.25
N GLY A 24 -2.01 -0.61 -14.35
CA GLY A 24 -3.45 -0.49 -14.37
C GLY A 24 -4.04 0.47 -13.37
N THR A 25 -5.36 0.42 -13.34
CA THR A 25 -6.20 1.18 -12.43
C THR A 25 -7.22 0.26 -11.79
N PHE A 26 -7.58 0.53 -10.54
CA PHE A 26 -8.71 -0.12 -9.90
C PHE A 26 -9.64 0.92 -9.27
N SER A 27 -10.90 0.54 -9.08
CA SER A 27 -11.90 1.34 -8.39
C SER A 27 -12.87 0.45 -7.61
N ILE A 28 -13.06 0.78 -6.34
CA ILE A 28 -14.00 0.17 -5.42
C ILE A 28 -15.04 1.22 -5.07
N MET A 29 -16.22 1.06 -5.63
CA MET A 29 -17.36 1.96 -5.38
C MET A 29 -18.41 1.26 -4.51
N ALA A 30 -19.03 2.02 -3.61
CA ALA A 30 -20.26 1.66 -2.93
C ALA A 30 -21.37 2.60 -3.44
N GLY A 31 -22.10 2.16 -4.47
CA GLY A 31 -23.02 3.03 -5.21
C GLY A 31 -22.25 4.12 -5.96
N SER A 32 -22.54 5.38 -5.68
CA SER A 32 -21.81 6.54 -6.24
C SER A 32 -20.59 6.98 -5.41
N THR A 33 -20.35 6.35 -4.26
CA THR A 33 -19.26 6.73 -3.36
C THR A 33 -18.00 5.96 -3.71
N ASP A 34 -16.91 6.67 -4.00
CA ASP A 34 -15.59 6.08 -4.18
C ASP A 34 -15.00 5.69 -2.82
N ILE A 35 -14.98 4.39 -2.53
CA ILE A 35 -14.40 3.85 -1.29
C ILE A 35 -12.88 3.83 -1.40
N LEU A 36 -12.36 3.35 -2.53
CA LEU A 36 -10.93 3.29 -2.80
C LEU A 36 -10.69 3.09 -4.29
N SER A 37 -9.92 3.99 -4.88
CA SER A 37 -9.47 3.94 -6.26
C SER A 37 -7.96 4.14 -6.32
N GLY A 38 -7.34 3.78 -7.43
CA GLY A 38 -5.90 3.92 -7.53
C GLY A 38 -5.31 3.44 -8.83
N THR A 39 -4.02 3.73 -8.98
CA THR A 39 -3.20 3.26 -10.10
C THR A 39 -2.03 2.46 -9.57
N PHE A 40 -1.60 1.46 -10.34
CA PHE A 40 -0.43 0.65 -10.00
C PHE A 40 0.42 0.36 -11.23
N SER A 41 1.71 0.16 -11.01
CA SER A 41 2.65 -0.40 -11.99
C SER A 41 3.40 -1.57 -11.39
N ASP A 42 3.65 -2.57 -12.23
CA ASP A 42 4.47 -3.76 -11.94
C ASP A 42 3.81 -4.77 -11.00
N ALA A 43 2.61 -5.21 -11.37
CA ALA A 43 1.98 -6.33 -10.70
C ALA A 43 2.34 -7.68 -11.33
N THR A 44 2.80 -8.60 -10.51
CA THR A 44 3.31 -9.93 -10.88
C THR A 44 2.22 -10.99 -10.76
N PHE A 45 1.73 -11.54 -11.86
CA PHE A 45 0.80 -12.69 -11.82
C PHE A 45 1.55 -14.00 -11.50
N GLY A 46 0.85 -14.97 -10.90
CA GLY A 46 1.32 -16.36 -10.75
C GLY A 46 0.79 -17.25 -11.88
N ALA A 47 0.85 -18.59 -11.75
CA ALA A 47 0.21 -19.52 -12.70
C ALA A 47 -0.89 -20.36 -12.03
N GLY A 48 -1.86 -20.82 -12.82
CA GLY A 48 -2.88 -21.78 -12.40
C GLY A 48 -4.28 -21.19 -12.26
N THR A 49 -5.04 -21.69 -11.29
CA THR A 49 -6.39 -21.20 -10.96
C THR A 49 -6.37 -20.07 -9.92
N SER A 50 -5.19 -19.67 -9.46
CA SER A 50 -4.98 -18.65 -8.44
C SER A 50 -3.87 -17.72 -8.90
N LEU A 51 -4.22 -16.49 -9.24
CA LEU A 51 -3.26 -15.45 -9.55
C LEU A 51 -3.20 -14.46 -8.38
N VAL A 52 -2.04 -13.90 -8.10
CA VAL A 52 -1.91 -12.79 -7.15
C VAL A 52 -1.43 -11.58 -7.93
N LEU A 53 -1.94 -10.41 -7.61
CA LEU A 53 -1.54 -9.13 -8.15
C LEU A 53 -1.07 -8.29 -6.96
N SER A 54 0.24 -8.14 -6.82
CA SER A 54 0.86 -7.33 -5.78
C SER A 54 1.43 -6.05 -6.37
N ALA A 55 1.25 -4.92 -5.70
CA ALA A 55 1.95 -3.69 -6.05
C ALA A 55 2.32 -2.92 -4.78
N SER A 56 3.45 -2.22 -4.80
CA SER A 56 3.85 -1.31 -3.74
C SER A 56 4.33 0.03 -4.28
N ASN A 57 4.50 1.01 -3.40
CA ASN A 57 5.27 2.22 -3.70
C ASN A 57 6.60 2.27 -2.92
N HIS A 58 6.99 1.15 -2.31
CA HIS A 58 8.18 1.07 -1.46
C HIS A 58 9.41 0.60 -2.23
N VAL A 59 9.22 -0.24 -3.24
CA VAL A 59 10.31 -0.75 -4.08
C VAL A 59 10.63 0.26 -5.20
N PRO A 60 11.91 0.58 -5.45
CA PRO A 60 12.28 1.46 -6.56
C PRO A 60 11.80 0.93 -7.91
N GLY A 61 11.02 1.73 -8.63
CA GLY A 61 10.44 1.37 -9.94
C GLY A 61 8.99 0.92 -9.89
N GLU A 62 8.48 0.53 -8.72
CA GLU A 62 7.06 0.28 -8.52
C GLU A 62 6.33 1.58 -8.16
N THR A 63 5.08 1.70 -8.62
CA THR A 63 4.21 2.81 -8.24
C THR A 63 2.87 2.26 -7.80
N LEU A 64 2.37 2.77 -6.68
CA LEU A 64 1.01 2.55 -6.22
C LEU A 64 0.49 3.89 -5.69
N THR A 65 -0.62 4.35 -6.24
CA THR A 65 -1.34 5.53 -5.76
C THR A 65 -2.73 5.13 -5.32
N LEU A 66 -3.15 5.61 -4.14
CA LEU A 66 -4.47 5.37 -3.59
C LEU A 66 -5.21 6.71 -3.43
N THR A 67 -6.46 6.73 -3.87
CA THR A 67 -7.39 7.84 -3.72
C THR A 67 -8.69 7.30 -3.11
N SER A 68 -9.37 8.10 -2.29
CA SER A 68 -10.64 7.73 -1.68
C SER A 68 -11.51 8.96 -1.48
N GLY A 69 -12.82 8.79 -1.65
CA GLY A 69 -13.82 9.79 -1.26
C GLY A 69 -14.24 9.67 0.21
N VAL A 70 -13.80 8.63 0.91
CA VAL A 70 -14.18 8.32 2.31
C VAL A 70 -12.98 8.43 3.27
N ILE A 71 -11.80 7.98 2.84
CA ILE A 71 -10.57 8.04 3.62
C ILE A 71 -9.83 9.33 3.26
N PRO A 72 -9.56 10.23 4.22
CA PRO A 72 -8.79 11.44 3.97
C PRO A 72 -7.42 11.14 3.36
N ALA A 73 -6.96 11.96 2.41
CA ALA A 73 -5.66 11.75 1.75
C ALA A 73 -4.46 11.66 2.72
N ARG A 74 -4.53 12.36 3.87
CA ARG A 74 -3.50 12.29 4.92
C ARG A 74 -3.39 10.89 5.57
N ASP A 75 -4.48 10.13 5.57
CA ASP A 75 -4.55 8.78 6.15
C ASP A 75 -4.17 7.70 5.12
N LEU A 76 -4.19 8.07 3.82
CA LEU A 76 -3.64 7.29 2.71
C LEU A 76 -2.16 7.60 2.41
N GLY A 77 -1.53 8.49 3.18
CA GLY A 77 -0.15 8.91 2.97
C GLY A 77 0.87 7.93 3.57
N GLY A 78 1.92 7.60 2.81
CA GLY A 78 3.06 6.81 3.31
C GLY A 78 3.43 5.64 2.40
N GLN A 79 3.76 4.50 3.02
CA GLN A 79 4.02 3.25 2.28
C GLN A 79 2.68 2.58 1.99
N LEU A 80 2.47 2.26 0.73
CA LEU A 80 1.26 1.66 0.21
C LEU A 80 1.61 0.29 -0.33
N ALA A 81 0.76 -0.68 0.00
CA ALA A 81 0.83 -2.02 -0.55
C ALA A 81 -0.57 -2.50 -0.91
N MET A 82 -0.65 -3.23 -2.00
CA MET A 82 -1.84 -3.90 -2.48
C MET A 82 -1.50 -5.37 -2.72
N SER A 83 -2.41 -6.27 -2.36
CA SER A 83 -2.36 -7.68 -2.75
C SER A 83 -3.77 -8.14 -3.11
N LEU A 84 -4.00 -8.44 -4.39
CA LEU A 84 -5.25 -8.96 -4.90
C LEU A 84 -5.05 -10.40 -5.37
N SER A 85 -5.74 -11.35 -4.76
CA SER A 85 -5.88 -12.72 -5.24
C SER A 85 -7.05 -12.82 -6.23
N LEU A 86 -6.79 -13.45 -7.36
CA LEU A 86 -7.76 -13.74 -8.41
C LEU A 86 -7.97 -15.26 -8.45
N ALA A 87 -9.18 -15.70 -8.10
CA ALA A 87 -9.60 -17.08 -8.26
C ALA A 87 -10.27 -17.25 -9.62
N ILE A 88 -9.72 -18.14 -10.45
CA ILE A 88 -10.04 -18.21 -11.87
C ILE A 88 -10.47 -19.62 -12.22
N ALA A 89 -11.60 -19.71 -12.93
CA ALA A 89 -12.15 -20.95 -13.46
C ALA A 89 -12.85 -20.65 -14.80
N PRO A 90 -12.41 -21.24 -15.93
CA PRO A 90 -11.36 -22.26 -16.11
C PRO A 90 -9.92 -21.70 -16.04
N LEU A 91 -8.92 -22.59 -16.00
CA LEU A 91 -7.48 -22.26 -15.94
C LEU A 91 -7.10 -21.22 -17.00
N VAL A 92 -6.30 -20.24 -16.59
CA VAL A 92 -5.73 -19.23 -17.50
C VAL A 92 -4.69 -19.87 -18.40
N GLY A 93 -4.81 -19.60 -19.71
CA GLY A 93 -3.78 -19.96 -20.68
C GLY A 93 -2.94 -18.76 -21.11
N VAL A 94 -1.83 -19.03 -21.79
CA VAL A 94 -1.02 -18.01 -22.47
C VAL A 94 -1.39 -17.99 -23.95
N GLN A 95 -1.65 -16.80 -24.49
CA GLN A 95 -1.87 -16.57 -25.92
C GLN A 95 -0.76 -15.68 -26.48
N GLU A 96 -0.02 -16.21 -27.45
CA GLU A 96 1.11 -15.58 -28.15
C GLU A 96 2.27 -15.20 -27.23
N ASN A 97 2.10 -14.22 -26.33
CA ASN A 97 3.07 -13.79 -25.32
C ASN A 97 2.42 -13.13 -24.09
N SER A 98 1.09 -13.24 -23.95
CA SER A 98 0.31 -12.62 -22.88
C SER A 98 -0.65 -13.59 -22.25
N ILE A 99 -0.99 -13.34 -20.99
CA ILE A 99 -2.10 -14.02 -20.33
C ILE A 99 -3.39 -13.83 -21.17
N ALA A 100 -4.04 -14.94 -21.54
CA ALA A 100 -5.28 -14.93 -22.29
C ALA A 100 -6.42 -14.31 -21.45
N PRO A 101 -7.48 -13.78 -22.10
CA PRO A 101 -8.63 -13.25 -21.36
C PRO A 101 -9.24 -14.32 -20.45
N PHE A 102 -9.51 -13.95 -19.19
CA PHE A 102 -10.13 -14.83 -18.21
C PHE A 102 -11.23 -14.11 -17.43
N THR A 103 -12.11 -14.88 -16.80
CA THR A 103 -13.09 -14.40 -15.83
C THR A 103 -12.82 -15.08 -14.50
N GLY A 104 -12.83 -14.30 -13.42
CA GLY A 104 -12.54 -14.80 -12.08
C GLY A 104 -13.11 -13.88 -11.00
N SER A 105 -13.09 -14.35 -9.76
CA SER A 105 -13.38 -13.52 -8.59
C SER A 105 -12.10 -12.88 -8.07
N ILE A 106 -12.21 -11.65 -7.57
CA ILE A 106 -11.08 -10.88 -7.03
C ILE A 106 -11.33 -10.68 -5.52
N ALA A 107 -10.35 -11.01 -4.70
CA ALA A 107 -10.34 -10.75 -3.27
C ALA A 107 -8.96 -10.23 -2.88
N GLY A 108 -8.86 -9.30 -1.93
CA GLY A 108 -7.54 -8.79 -1.58
C GLY A 108 -7.53 -7.79 -0.45
N THR A 109 -6.34 -7.30 -0.15
CA THR A 109 -6.06 -6.35 0.91
C THR A 109 -5.33 -5.13 0.37
N PHE A 110 -5.68 -3.98 0.91
CA PHE A 110 -4.97 -2.72 0.73
C PHE A 110 -4.42 -2.30 2.09
N SER A 111 -3.16 -1.89 2.13
CA SER A 111 -2.50 -1.44 3.35
C SER A 111 -1.84 -0.09 3.10
N SER A 112 -2.02 0.82 4.04
CA SER A 112 -1.29 2.08 4.14
C SER A 112 -0.69 2.17 5.53
N SER A 113 0.64 2.30 5.61
CA SER A 113 1.28 2.68 6.88
C SER A 113 1.55 4.18 6.83
N GLN A 114 0.83 4.92 7.67
CA GLN A 114 1.19 6.30 7.95
C GLN A 114 2.56 6.26 8.64
N ALA A 115 3.54 7.00 8.11
CA ALA A 115 4.82 7.17 8.81
C ALA A 115 4.51 7.64 10.23
N ALA A 116 5.12 7.00 11.23
CA ALA A 116 4.87 7.29 12.64
C ALA A 116 4.87 8.80 12.86
N VAL A 117 3.72 9.36 13.25
CA VAL A 117 3.61 10.77 13.59
C VAL A 117 4.62 11.01 14.72
N PRO A 118 5.65 11.86 14.54
CA PRO A 118 6.59 12.13 15.62
C PRO A 118 5.80 12.71 16.79
N GLU A 119 5.69 11.96 17.89
CA GLU A 119 4.88 12.39 19.01
C GLU A 119 5.43 13.69 19.60
N PRO A 120 4.63 14.77 19.73
CA PRO A 120 5.06 16.01 20.39
C PRO A 120 5.30 15.86 21.90
N SER A 121 4.95 14.70 22.47
CA SER A 121 5.00 14.39 23.89
C SER A 121 6.44 14.35 24.42
N LEU A 122 7.40 13.84 23.62
CA LEU A 122 8.77 13.64 24.07
C LEU A 122 9.49 14.98 24.32
N PHE A 123 9.29 15.95 23.41
CA PHE A 123 9.83 17.30 23.58
C PHE A 123 9.13 18.06 24.70
N SER A 124 7.82 17.90 24.83
CA SER A 124 7.03 18.54 25.89
C SER A 124 7.40 18.00 27.28
N LEU A 125 7.59 16.68 27.42
CA LEU A 125 8.03 16.03 28.65
C LEU A 125 9.49 16.35 28.99
N MET A 126 10.36 16.44 27.98
CA MET A 126 11.75 16.85 28.18
C MET A 126 11.84 18.30 28.69
N LEU A 127 11.07 19.22 28.10
CA LEU A 127 11.02 20.62 28.55
C LEU A 127 10.43 20.75 29.95
N MET A 128 9.41 19.98 30.29
CA MET A 128 8.83 19.95 31.64
C MET A 128 9.81 19.35 32.67
N GLY A 129 10.55 18.31 32.29
CA GLY A 129 11.60 17.70 33.12
C GLY A 129 12.78 18.65 33.38
N LEU A 130 13.25 19.35 32.35
CA LEU A 130 14.32 20.34 32.49
C LEU A 130 13.86 21.59 33.27
N GLY A 131 12.63 22.04 33.03
CA GLY A 131 12.04 23.17 33.75
C GLY A 131 11.86 22.91 35.23
N SER A 132 11.36 21.72 35.61
CA SER A 132 11.21 21.32 37.01
C SER A 132 12.54 21.14 37.73
N TYR A 133 13.55 20.57 37.07
CA TYR A 133 14.90 20.43 37.63
C TYR A 133 15.58 21.79 37.84
N GLY A 134 15.46 22.71 36.88
CA GLY A 134 15.97 24.08 36.99
C GLY A 134 15.35 24.85 38.15
N ALA A 135 14.03 24.76 38.33
CA ALA A 135 13.33 25.39 39.44
C ALA A 135 13.78 24.84 40.82
N TRP A 136 14.00 23.53 40.92
CA TRP A 136 14.51 22.89 42.13
C TRP A 136 15.94 23.34 42.48
N ALA A 137 16.82 23.42 41.48
CA ALA A 137 18.20 23.86 41.68
C ALA A 137 18.26 25.30 42.22
N VAL A 138 17.49 26.23 41.64
CA VAL A 138 17.41 27.63 42.10
C VAL A 138 16.87 27.73 43.53
N ALA A 139 15.83 26.96 43.86
CA ALA A 139 15.27 26.93 45.21
C ALA A 139 16.28 26.44 46.26
N ARG A 140 17.21 25.54 45.88
CA ARG A 140 18.24 25.02 46.78
C ARG A 140 19.34 26.04 47.08
N PHE A 141 19.75 26.84 46.10
CA PHE A 141 20.79 27.87 46.31
C PHE A 141 20.30 29.01 47.20
N ARG A 142 19.03 29.42 47.06
CA ARG A 142 18.42 30.47 47.91
C ARG A 142 18.31 30.12 49.39
N ARG A 143 18.37 28.85 49.77
CA ARG A 143 18.32 28.42 51.19
C ARG A 143 19.68 28.41 51.88
N ARG A 144 20.77 28.70 51.16
CA ARG A 144 22.15 28.65 51.69
C ARG A 144 22.80 30.04 51.83
N THR A 145 22.09 31.10 51.48
CA THR A 145 22.44 32.50 51.73
C THR A 145 21.50 33.07 52.76
#